data_AF-A0A847ZCW5-F1
#
_entry.id   AF-A0A847ZCW5-F1
#
_cell.length_a   1.000
_cell.length_b   1.000
_cell.length_c   1.000
_cell.angle_alpha   90.00
_cell.angle_beta   90.00
_cell.angle_gamma   90.00
#
_symmetry.space_group_name_H-M   'P 1'
#
loop_
_entity.id
_entity.type
_entity.pdbx_description
1 polymer ?
#
loop_
_entity_poly.entity_id
_entity_poly.type
_entity_poly.pdbx_seq_one_letter_code
_entity_poly.pdbx_strand_id
1 'polypeptide(L)'
;METNAGDINELNRRMELASSLWNLSISRQKNEQREYSHWMGKVKAGVKKVLDLDGAERDRYIEKMIERQVYLFPEEIQPAKPSLFMHMRKEVSYLIPPFDNGRIRFRVEAAIPPDEEDLRLIEKIEALDDHIRRGGDYDDYEELALAVEDESKDRFRNWLIAKGFEDNPEEYVYCPELYLTFLYRYMHEDIVVLKSVSSQYLREFFEDFLLRKMICNKPVEYLYWPPALKLFYQFLNEKGYLSANETDRFLGELEEMGKRFQEIVQERYR
;
A
#
# COMPACT_ATOMS: atom_id res chain seq x y z
N MET A 1 -9.27 -19.56 -12.50
CA MET A 1 -7.85 -19.32 -12.21
C MET A 1 -7.11 -20.65 -12.15
N GLU A 2 -6.41 -21.03 -13.22
CA GLU A 2 -5.45 -22.14 -13.15
C GLU A 2 -4.16 -21.64 -12.50
N THR A 3 -4.00 -21.88 -11.20
CA THR A 3 -2.71 -21.70 -10.53
C THR A 3 -1.74 -22.73 -11.10
N ASN A 4 -0.86 -22.26 -11.98
CA ASN A 4 0.10 -23.09 -12.69
C ASN A 4 1.04 -23.76 -11.66
N ALA A 5 0.98 -25.09 -11.52
CA ALA A 5 1.72 -25.83 -10.49
C ALA A 5 3.26 -25.64 -10.52
N GLY A 6 3.80 -25.12 -11.64
CA GLY A 6 5.19 -24.67 -11.76
C GLY A 6 5.52 -23.48 -10.85
N ASP A 7 4.60 -22.52 -10.74
CA ASP A 7 4.77 -21.28 -9.97
C ASP A 7 4.80 -21.56 -8.46
N ILE A 8 3.89 -22.41 -7.97
CA ILE A 8 3.85 -22.80 -6.55
C ILE A 8 5.10 -23.58 -6.15
N ASN A 9 5.58 -24.50 -6.99
CA ASN A 9 6.79 -25.27 -6.69
C ASN A 9 8.05 -24.41 -6.68
N GLU A 10 8.13 -23.40 -7.55
CA GLU A 10 9.21 -22.43 -7.55
C GLU A 10 9.17 -21.55 -6.28
N LEU A 11 7.98 -21.06 -5.92
CA LEU A 11 7.78 -20.25 -4.72
C LEU A 11 8.15 -21.02 -3.45
N ASN A 12 7.77 -22.30 -3.35
CA ASN A 12 8.17 -23.19 -2.26
C ASN A 12 9.71 -23.33 -2.17
N ARG A 13 10.41 -23.52 -3.30
CA ARG A 13 11.87 -23.62 -3.31
C ARG A 13 12.55 -22.31 -2.85
N ARG A 14 12.00 -21.16 -3.26
CA ARG A 14 12.49 -19.84 -2.81
C ARG A 14 12.30 -19.68 -1.30
N MET A 15 11.15 -20.08 -0.76
CA MET A 15 10.87 -20.06 0.68
C MET A 15 11.79 -21.00 1.47
N GLU A 16 12.05 -22.22 0.97
CA GLU A 16 13.00 -23.16 1.57
C GLU A 16 14.42 -22.60 1.62
N LEU A 17 14.86 -21.95 0.54
CA LEU A 17 16.17 -21.27 0.50
C LEU A 17 16.24 -20.13 1.53
N ALA A 18 15.21 -19.28 1.59
CA ALA A 18 15.14 -18.19 2.55
C ALA A 18 15.20 -18.69 4.00
N SER A 19 14.42 -19.72 4.33
CA SER A 19 14.44 -20.36 5.65
C SER A 19 15.81 -20.98 5.99
N SER A 20 16.44 -21.65 5.02
CA SER A 20 17.76 -22.25 5.20
C SER A 20 18.85 -21.19 5.43
N LEU A 21 18.81 -20.07 4.69
CA LEU A 21 19.71 -18.94 4.89
C LEU A 21 19.52 -18.32 6.28
N TRP A 22 18.26 -18.14 6.71
CA TRP A 22 17.95 -17.62 8.04
C TRP A 22 18.54 -18.48 9.15
N ASN A 23 18.33 -19.80 9.10
CA ASN A 23 18.85 -20.73 10.10
C ASN A 23 20.38 -20.82 10.07
N LEU A 24 20.99 -20.75 8.88
CA LEU A 24 22.44 -20.68 8.75
C LEU A 24 23.00 -19.46 9.49
N SER A 25 22.38 -18.29 9.30
CA SER A 25 22.80 -17.06 9.99
C SER A 25 22.62 -17.15 11.51
N ILE A 26 21.51 -17.72 12.00
CA ILE A 26 21.32 -17.96 13.45
C ILE A 26 22.42 -18.86 14.01
N SER A 27 22.71 -19.98 13.35
CA SER A 27 23.74 -20.91 13.81
C SER A 27 25.14 -20.27 13.84
N ARG A 28 25.42 -19.31 12.94
CA ARG A 28 26.64 -18.49 12.98
C ARG A 28 26.66 -17.58 14.21
N GLN A 29 25.57 -16.85 14.49
CA GLN A 29 25.51 -15.95 15.65
C GLN A 29 25.71 -16.70 16.97
N LYS A 30 25.10 -17.89 17.10
CA LYS A 30 25.21 -18.74 18.30
C LYS A 30 26.48 -19.59 18.37
N ASN A 31 27.35 -19.52 17.35
CA ASN A 31 28.55 -20.34 17.25
C ASN A 31 28.29 -21.88 17.30
N GLU A 32 27.17 -22.31 16.70
CA GLU A 32 26.72 -23.72 16.67
C GLU A 32 27.28 -24.46 15.44
N GLN A 33 28.57 -24.82 15.49
CA GLN A 33 29.32 -25.34 14.32
C GLN A 33 28.67 -26.53 13.59
N ARG A 34 28.03 -27.44 14.33
CA ARG A 34 27.34 -28.62 13.76
C ARG A 34 26.13 -28.20 12.94
N GLU A 35 25.30 -27.31 13.48
CA GLU A 35 24.13 -26.79 12.77
C GLU A 35 24.55 -25.93 11.57
N TYR A 36 25.57 -25.09 11.75
CA TYR A 36 26.12 -24.28 10.67
C TYR A 36 26.54 -25.12 9.47
N SER A 37 27.28 -26.20 9.70
CA SER A 37 27.73 -27.11 8.64
C SER A 37 26.56 -27.79 7.92
N HIS A 38 25.53 -28.19 8.67
CA HIS A 38 24.30 -28.78 8.12
C HIS A 38 23.52 -27.79 7.24
N TRP A 39 23.26 -26.59 7.75
CA TRP A 39 22.55 -25.54 7.03
C TRP A 39 23.33 -25.04 5.82
N MET A 40 24.66 -24.96 5.90
CA MET A 40 25.53 -24.59 4.79
C MET A 40 25.36 -25.54 3.60
N GLY A 41 25.27 -26.85 3.84
CA GLY A 41 25.00 -27.83 2.78
C GLY A 41 23.66 -27.58 2.07
N LYS A 42 22.60 -27.35 2.86
CA LYS A 42 21.26 -27.04 2.33
C LYS A 42 21.23 -25.74 1.55
N VAL A 43 21.83 -24.68 2.07
CA VAL A 43 21.90 -23.37 1.40
C VAL A 43 22.68 -23.48 0.10
N LYS A 44 23.84 -24.15 0.07
CA LYS A 44 24.61 -24.32 -1.17
C LYS A 44 23.82 -25.02 -2.27
N ALA A 45 23.08 -26.07 -1.91
CA ALA A 45 22.19 -26.77 -2.85
C ALA A 45 21.01 -25.88 -3.30
N GLY A 46 20.40 -25.15 -2.37
CA GLY A 46 19.28 -24.25 -2.64
C GLY A 46 19.67 -23.09 -3.55
N VAL A 47 20.79 -22.41 -3.28
CA VAL A 47 21.30 -21.31 -4.11
C VAL A 47 21.57 -21.79 -5.53
N LYS A 48 22.22 -22.95 -5.72
CA LYS A 48 22.43 -23.48 -7.08
C LYS A 48 21.12 -23.81 -7.78
N LYS A 49 20.15 -24.39 -7.07
CA LYS A 49 18.87 -24.81 -7.67
C LYS A 49 17.94 -23.63 -8.01
N VAL A 50 17.96 -22.58 -7.20
CA VAL A 50 17.00 -21.45 -7.30
C VAL A 50 17.60 -20.25 -8.03
N LEU A 51 18.89 -19.97 -7.84
CA LEU A 51 19.57 -18.79 -8.38
C LEU A 51 20.63 -19.12 -9.42
N ASP A 52 20.83 -20.41 -9.71
CA ASP A 52 21.86 -20.95 -10.63
C ASP A 52 23.33 -20.56 -10.29
N LEU A 53 23.59 -20.03 -9.09
CA LEU A 53 24.94 -19.63 -8.69
C LEU A 53 25.77 -20.84 -8.23
N ASP A 54 27.04 -20.91 -8.64
CA ASP A 54 28.01 -21.90 -8.20
C ASP A 54 29.37 -21.31 -7.80
N GLY A 55 30.29 -22.20 -7.40
CA GLY A 55 31.67 -21.87 -7.08
C GLY A 55 31.82 -20.71 -6.10
N ALA A 56 32.72 -19.78 -6.43
CA ALA A 56 33.02 -18.61 -5.62
C ALA A 56 31.88 -17.59 -5.59
N GLU A 57 31.05 -17.52 -6.63
CA GLU A 57 29.93 -16.58 -6.69
C GLU A 57 28.84 -16.96 -5.69
N ARG A 58 28.48 -18.25 -5.65
CA ARG A 58 27.59 -18.80 -4.63
C ARG A 58 28.10 -18.52 -3.22
N ASP A 59 29.38 -18.79 -2.97
CA ASP A 59 29.95 -18.65 -1.63
C ASP A 59 29.98 -17.18 -1.19
N ARG A 60 30.28 -16.23 -2.09
CA ARG A 60 30.15 -14.79 -1.83
C ARG A 60 28.71 -14.35 -1.56
N TYR A 61 27.75 -14.86 -2.34
CA TYR A 61 26.34 -14.56 -2.12
C TYR A 61 25.87 -15.02 -0.73
N ILE A 62 26.22 -16.26 -0.35
CA ILE A 62 25.86 -16.81 0.96
C ILE A 62 26.46 -15.97 2.07
N GLU A 63 27.75 -15.63 2.00
CA GLU A 63 28.40 -14.81 3.03
C GLU A 63 27.72 -13.44 3.16
N LYS A 64 27.46 -12.76 2.04
CA LYS A 64 26.74 -11.48 2.02
C LYS A 64 25.36 -11.56 2.67
N MET A 65 24.61 -12.63 2.40
CA MET A 65 23.27 -12.83 2.98
C MET A 65 23.35 -13.09 4.49
N ILE A 66 24.37 -13.84 4.94
CA ILE A 66 24.60 -14.07 6.36
C ILE A 66 24.98 -12.76 7.05
N GLU A 67 25.97 -12.04 6.54
CA GLU A 67 26.42 -10.75 7.09
C GLU A 67 25.25 -9.76 7.20
N ARG A 68 24.41 -9.68 6.15
CA ARG A 68 23.21 -8.83 6.16
C ARG A 68 22.22 -9.25 7.24
N GLN A 69 21.93 -10.54 7.39
CA GLN A 69 21.01 -11.00 8.44
C GLN A 69 21.57 -10.71 9.83
N VAL A 70 22.86 -10.98 10.06
CA VAL A 70 23.52 -10.75 11.35
C VAL A 70 23.51 -9.27 11.70
N TYR A 71 23.75 -8.41 10.72
CA TYR A 71 23.68 -6.97 10.91
C TYR A 71 22.25 -6.49 11.23
N LEU A 72 21.26 -6.98 10.50
CA LEU A 72 19.86 -6.54 10.64
C LEU A 72 19.19 -7.09 11.90
N PHE A 73 19.49 -8.33 12.27
CA PHE A 73 18.88 -9.04 13.41
C PHE A 73 19.97 -9.56 14.36
N PRO A 74 20.72 -8.66 15.00
CA PRO A 74 21.78 -9.07 15.89
C PRO A 74 21.17 -9.50 17.25
N GLU A 75 21.80 -10.46 17.91
CA GLU A 75 21.30 -11.06 19.16
C GLU A 75 21.14 -10.01 20.27
N GLU A 76 22.00 -8.98 20.34
CA GLU A 76 21.99 -8.01 21.43
C GLU A 76 20.77 -7.09 21.48
N ILE A 77 20.01 -6.94 20.38
CA ILE A 77 18.79 -6.13 20.36
C ILE A 77 17.52 -6.98 20.45
N GLN A 78 17.65 -8.31 20.38
CA GLN A 78 16.47 -9.18 20.41
C GLN A 78 15.87 -9.21 21.82
N PRO A 79 14.53 -9.22 21.93
CA PRO A 79 13.88 -9.38 23.22
C PRO A 79 14.20 -10.73 23.86
N ALA A 80 14.24 -10.75 25.19
CA ALA A 80 14.45 -11.97 25.96
C ALA A 80 13.35 -13.01 25.65
N LYS A 81 13.73 -14.29 25.64
CA LYS A 81 12.76 -15.38 25.43
C LYS A 81 11.90 -15.60 26.68
N PRO A 82 10.62 -15.98 26.52
CA PRO A 82 9.87 -16.09 25.27
C PRO A 82 9.37 -14.71 24.80
N SER A 83 9.58 -14.38 23.53
CA SER A 83 9.02 -13.19 22.89
C SER A 83 8.37 -13.59 21.57
N LEU A 84 7.22 -12.98 21.27
CA LEU A 84 6.55 -13.08 19.97
C LEU A 84 7.11 -12.06 18.95
N PHE A 85 7.97 -11.15 19.40
CA PHE A 85 8.51 -10.06 18.60
C PHE A 85 10.00 -10.27 18.28
N MET A 86 10.42 -9.78 17.11
CA MET A 86 11.82 -9.65 16.71
C MET A 86 12.11 -8.19 16.41
N HIS A 87 13.29 -7.72 16.80
CA HIS A 87 13.74 -6.37 16.50
C HIS A 87 14.69 -6.41 15.31
N MET A 88 14.52 -5.46 14.38
CA MET A 88 15.40 -5.30 13.22
C MET A 88 16.07 -3.93 13.30
N ARG A 89 17.37 -3.85 13.03
CA ARG A 89 18.04 -2.56 12.84
C ARG A 89 17.44 -1.85 11.63
N LYS A 90 17.24 -0.53 11.75
CA LYS A 90 16.80 0.31 10.65
C LYS A 90 17.96 0.47 9.66
N GLU A 91 17.79 -0.07 8.45
CA GLU A 91 18.85 -0.04 7.42
C GLU A 91 18.92 1.30 6.67
N VAL A 92 17.77 1.98 6.54
CA VAL A 92 17.66 3.22 5.76
C VAL A 92 16.84 4.23 6.55
N SER A 93 17.41 5.43 6.71
CA SER A 93 16.69 6.62 7.12
C SER A 93 16.36 7.47 5.90
N TYR A 94 15.15 7.99 5.85
CA TYR A 94 14.71 8.89 4.78
C TYR A 94 14.50 10.28 5.36
N LEU A 95 15.08 11.29 4.70
CA LEU A 95 14.64 12.67 4.90
C LEU A 95 13.39 12.87 4.06
N ILE A 96 12.22 12.87 4.70
CA ILE A 96 10.94 13.07 4.04
C ILE A 96 10.55 14.55 4.18
N PRO A 97 10.69 15.38 3.13
CA PRO A 97 10.28 16.77 3.20
C PRO A 97 8.75 16.87 3.31
N PRO A 98 8.22 18.00 3.82
CA PRO A 98 6.79 18.29 3.71
C PRO A 98 6.31 18.22 2.26
N PHE A 99 5.04 17.84 2.08
CA PHE A 99 4.44 17.85 0.75
C PHE A 99 4.38 19.28 0.19
N ASP A 100 4.85 19.47 -1.05
CA ASP A 100 4.79 20.77 -1.72
C ASP A 100 3.41 21.00 -2.35
N ASN A 101 2.52 21.61 -1.58
CA ASN A 101 1.19 22.02 -2.05
C ASN A 101 1.24 22.97 -3.25
N GLY A 102 2.37 23.66 -3.47
CA GLY A 102 2.58 24.52 -4.64
C GLY A 102 2.55 23.75 -5.96
N ARG A 103 2.65 22.41 -5.95
CA ARG A 103 2.56 21.55 -7.13
C ARG A 103 1.11 21.29 -7.58
N ILE A 104 0.14 21.46 -6.69
CA ILE A 104 -1.28 21.27 -7.01
C ILE A 104 -1.78 22.55 -7.69
N ARG A 105 -1.69 22.58 -9.01
CA ARG A 105 -2.16 23.72 -9.84
C ARG A 105 -2.92 23.22 -11.05
N PHE A 106 -3.92 24.00 -11.43
CA PHE A 106 -4.74 23.74 -12.60
C PHE A 106 -4.63 24.92 -13.56
N ARG A 107 -4.71 24.62 -14.85
CA ARG A 107 -4.88 25.66 -15.88
C ARG A 107 -6.34 26.09 -16.01
N VAL A 108 -7.26 25.20 -15.63
CA VAL A 108 -8.70 25.41 -15.67
C VAL A 108 -9.27 25.31 -14.26
N GLU A 109 -9.62 26.45 -13.67
CA GLU A 109 -10.23 26.52 -12.33
C GLU A 109 -11.74 26.24 -12.36
N ALA A 110 -12.40 26.53 -13.48
CA ALA A 110 -13.85 26.33 -13.63
C ALA A 110 -14.23 24.85 -13.54
N ALA A 111 -15.38 24.56 -12.90
CA ALA A 111 -15.93 23.20 -12.83
C ALA A 111 -16.16 22.61 -14.22
N ILE A 112 -15.82 21.34 -14.41
CA ILE A 112 -16.03 20.63 -15.66
C ILE A 112 -17.33 19.80 -15.52
N PRO A 113 -18.40 20.14 -16.25
CA PRO A 113 -19.67 19.46 -16.12
C PRO A 113 -19.53 17.95 -16.41
N PRO A 114 -20.37 17.10 -15.79
CA PRO A 114 -20.34 15.67 -16.05
C PRO A 114 -20.76 15.36 -17.49
N ASP A 115 -20.08 14.39 -18.11
CA ASP A 115 -20.55 13.74 -19.33
C ASP A 115 -21.36 12.47 -19.02
N GLU A 116 -21.79 11.75 -20.06
CA GLU A 116 -22.59 10.52 -19.89
C GLU A 116 -21.85 9.42 -19.10
N GLU A 117 -20.52 9.32 -19.24
CA GLU A 117 -19.74 8.31 -18.54
C GLU A 117 -19.54 8.69 -17.07
N ASP A 118 -19.32 9.98 -16.78
CA ASP A 118 -19.30 10.49 -15.41
C ASP A 118 -20.62 10.19 -14.70
N LEU A 119 -21.76 10.43 -15.35
CA LEU A 119 -23.08 10.16 -14.76
C LEU A 119 -23.28 8.67 -14.49
N ARG A 120 -22.88 7.79 -15.42
CA ARG A 120 -22.94 6.33 -15.21
C ARG A 120 -22.07 5.88 -14.04
N LEU A 121 -20.89 6.47 -13.87
CA LEU A 121 -20.05 6.19 -12.72
C LEU A 121 -20.76 6.60 -11.42
N ILE A 122 -21.37 7.80 -11.38
CA ILE A 122 -22.10 8.26 -10.19
C ILE A 122 -23.27 7.32 -9.87
N GLU A 123 -24.04 6.89 -10.86
CA GLU A 123 -25.13 5.92 -10.68
C GLU A 123 -24.62 4.60 -10.08
N LYS A 124 -23.45 4.11 -10.50
CA LYS A 124 -22.82 2.90 -9.94
C LYS A 124 -22.36 3.09 -8.51
N ILE A 125 -21.75 4.23 -8.17
CA ILE A 125 -21.35 4.54 -6.80
C ILE A 125 -22.59 4.59 -5.89
N GLU A 126 -23.67 5.23 -6.33
CA GLU A 126 -24.93 5.29 -5.57
C GLU A 126 -25.56 3.91 -5.39
N ALA A 127 -25.53 3.06 -6.43
CA ALA A 127 -25.97 1.68 -6.33
C ALA A 127 -25.14 0.89 -5.32
N LEU A 128 -23.81 1.04 -5.34
CA LEU A 128 -22.90 0.38 -4.42
C LEU A 128 -23.16 0.79 -2.96
N ASP A 129 -23.36 2.08 -2.72
CA ASP A 129 -23.75 2.61 -1.41
C ASP A 129 -25.08 2.02 -0.91
N ASP A 130 -26.05 1.85 -1.81
CA ASP A 130 -27.35 1.26 -1.50
C ASP A 130 -27.27 -0.25 -1.21
N HIS A 131 -26.40 -0.97 -1.92
CA HIS A 131 -26.14 -2.40 -1.65
C HIS A 131 -25.63 -2.61 -0.22
N ILE A 132 -24.70 -1.77 0.26
CA ILE A 132 -24.20 -1.86 1.65
C ILE A 132 -25.32 -1.60 2.65
N ARG A 133 -26.17 -0.59 2.39
CA ARG A 133 -27.25 -0.23 3.32
C ARG A 133 -28.35 -1.29 3.41
N ARG A 134 -28.66 -1.96 2.30
CA ARG A 134 -29.78 -2.91 2.20
C ARG A 134 -29.38 -4.37 2.44
N GLY A 135 -28.09 -4.70 2.38
CA GLY A 135 -27.59 -6.06 2.50
C GLY A 135 -27.92 -6.90 1.27
N GLY A 136 -27.31 -6.57 0.12
CA GLY A 136 -27.50 -7.26 -1.15
C GLY A 136 -26.72 -8.56 -1.31
N ASP A 137 -26.84 -9.17 -2.50
CA ASP A 137 -26.01 -10.31 -2.92
C ASP A 137 -24.53 -9.90 -3.04
N TYR A 138 -23.63 -10.80 -2.62
CA TYR A 138 -22.19 -10.51 -2.54
C TYR A 138 -21.50 -10.54 -3.91
N ASP A 139 -21.91 -11.44 -4.81
CA ASP A 139 -21.25 -11.58 -6.12
C ASP A 139 -21.56 -10.35 -6.98
N ASP A 140 -22.83 -9.93 -7.01
CA ASP A 140 -23.27 -8.70 -7.67
C ASP A 140 -22.57 -7.46 -7.08
N TYR A 141 -22.39 -7.44 -5.76
CA TYR A 141 -21.69 -6.37 -5.05
C TYR A 141 -20.21 -6.28 -5.42
N GLU A 142 -19.51 -7.42 -5.44
CA GLU A 142 -18.09 -7.45 -5.75
C GLU A 142 -17.81 -7.02 -7.19
N GLU A 143 -18.61 -7.49 -8.17
CA GLU A 143 -18.48 -7.08 -9.56
C GLU A 143 -18.67 -5.56 -9.72
N LEU A 144 -19.69 -5.00 -9.05
CA LEU A 144 -19.95 -3.57 -9.07
C LEU A 144 -18.83 -2.77 -8.39
N ALA A 145 -18.32 -3.25 -7.25
CA ALA A 145 -17.22 -2.59 -6.53
C ALA A 145 -15.95 -2.50 -7.39
N LEU A 146 -15.58 -3.60 -8.07
CA LEU A 146 -14.44 -3.62 -8.99
C LEU A 146 -14.63 -2.65 -10.15
N ALA A 147 -15.82 -2.61 -10.75
CA ALA A 147 -16.13 -1.67 -11.82
C ALA A 147 -16.02 -0.21 -11.35
N VAL A 148 -16.52 0.10 -10.15
CA VAL A 148 -16.40 1.45 -9.56
C VAL A 148 -14.95 1.82 -9.29
N GLU A 149 -14.11 0.90 -8.79
CA GLU A 149 -12.68 1.12 -8.57
C GLU A 149 -11.96 1.51 -9.87
N ASP A 150 -12.11 0.68 -10.91
CA ASP A 150 -11.45 0.87 -12.21
C ASP A 150 -11.94 2.14 -12.92
N GLU A 151 -13.26 2.34 -12.99
CA GLU A 151 -13.83 3.51 -13.67
C GLU A 151 -13.53 4.80 -12.92
N SER A 152 -13.55 4.81 -11.58
CA SER A 152 -13.21 6.00 -10.80
C SER A 152 -11.80 6.49 -11.09
N LYS A 153 -10.84 5.58 -11.21
CA LYS A 153 -9.46 5.89 -11.54
C LYS A 153 -9.34 6.54 -12.92
N ASP A 154 -9.97 5.96 -13.93
CA ASP A 154 -9.90 6.46 -15.30
C ASP A 154 -10.61 7.81 -15.46
N ARG A 155 -11.81 7.96 -14.88
CA ARG A 155 -12.56 9.21 -14.91
C ARG A 155 -11.85 10.32 -14.14
N PHE A 156 -11.27 10.00 -12.98
CA PHE A 156 -10.47 10.95 -12.20
C PHE A 156 -9.19 11.38 -12.95
N ARG A 157 -8.49 10.44 -13.59
CA ARG A 157 -7.35 10.75 -14.46
C ARG A 157 -7.75 11.73 -15.56
N ASN A 158 -8.84 11.44 -16.27
CA ASN A 158 -9.33 12.28 -17.36
C ASN A 158 -9.70 13.68 -16.87
N TRP A 159 -10.30 13.78 -15.67
CA TRP A 159 -10.59 15.06 -15.04
C TRP A 159 -9.33 15.87 -14.71
N LEU A 160 -8.29 15.26 -14.13
CA LEU A 160 -7.00 15.93 -13.87
C LEU A 160 -6.38 16.47 -15.17
N ILE A 161 -6.38 15.65 -16.23
CA ILE A 161 -5.86 16.04 -17.56
C ILE A 161 -6.68 17.20 -18.13
N ALA A 162 -8.01 17.11 -18.07
CA ALA A 162 -8.92 18.15 -18.60
C ALA A 162 -8.80 19.48 -17.83
N LYS A 163 -8.51 19.43 -16.53
CA LYS A 163 -8.18 20.61 -15.71
C LYS A 163 -6.82 21.22 -16.05
N GLY A 164 -6.00 20.54 -16.86
CA GLY A 164 -4.63 20.92 -17.14
C GLY A 164 -3.77 20.90 -15.88
N PHE A 165 -3.91 19.83 -15.08
CA PHE A 165 -3.12 19.62 -13.87
C PHE A 165 -1.62 19.68 -14.19
N GLU A 166 -0.86 20.48 -13.43
CA GLU A 166 0.54 20.77 -13.73
C GLU A 166 1.53 19.71 -13.23
N ASP A 167 1.10 18.82 -12.34
CA ASP A 167 1.90 17.68 -11.86
C ASP A 167 1.57 16.39 -12.64
N ASN A 168 2.29 15.30 -12.35
CA ASN A 168 2.03 13.99 -12.94
C ASN A 168 0.74 13.38 -12.38
N PRO A 169 -0.35 13.22 -13.18
CA PRO A 169 -1.60 12.63 -12.71
C PRO A 169 -1.42 11.19 -12.18
N GLU A 170 -0.47 10.43 -12.74
CA GLU A 170 -0.26 9.03 -12.34
C GLU A 170 0.17 8.87 -10.88
N GLU A 171 0.76 9.89 -10.25
CA GLU A 171 1.10 9.84 -8.82
C GLU A 171 -0.15 9.94 -7.90
N TYR A 172 -1.29 10.36 -8.45
CA TYR A 172 -2.52 10.64 -7.69
C TYR A 172 -3.63 9.64 -7.96
N VAL A 173 -3.75 9.13 -9.19
CA VAL A 173 -4.92 8.34 -9.63
C VAL A 173 -5.05 6.98 -8.94
N TYR A 174 -3.96 6.39 -8.48
CA TYR A 174 -4.00 5.12 -7.73
C TYR A 174 -4.41 5.30 -6.26
N CYS A 175 -4.34 6.51 -5.71
CA CYS A 175 -4.67 6.74 -4.31
C CYS A 175 -6.17 6.54 -4.02
N PRO A 176 -7.11 7.09 -4.84
CA PRO A 176 -8.54 6.82 -4.68
C PRO A 176 -8.92 5.36 -4.86
N GLU A 177 -8.34 4.65 -5.83
CA GLU A 177 -8.60 3.22 -6.07
C GLU A 177 -8.43 2.40 -4.78
N LEU A 178 -7.27 2.53 -4.14
CA LEU A 178 -6.99 1.83 -2.89
C LEU A 178 -7.91 2.28 -1.73
N TYR A 179 -8.28 3.56 -1.71
CA TYR A 179 -9.21 4.08 -0.72
C TYR A 179 -10.61 3.51 -0.91
N LEU A 180 -11.09 3.38 -2.14
CA LEU A 180 -12.35 2.71 -2.47
C LEU A 180 -12.30 1.23 -2.07
N THR A 181 -11.19 0.53 -2.32
CA THR A 181 -10.99 -0.84 -1.81
C THR A 181 -11.11 -0.90 -0.30
N PHE A 182 -10.50 0.03 0.43
CA PHE A 182 -10.66 0.09 1.88
C PHE A 182 -12.12 0.32 2.29
N LEU A 183 -12.84 1.26 1.67
CA LEU A 183 -14.22 1.56 2.05
C LEU A 183 -15.19 0.41 1.72
N TYR A 184 -15.07 -0.18 0.54
CA TYR A 184 -16.07 -1.11 0.01
C TYR A 184 -15.70 -2.58 0.17
N ARG A 185 -14.41 -2.93 0.19
CA ARG A 185 -13.98 -4.34 0.15
C ARG A 185 -13.35 -4.83 1.45
N TYR A 186 -13.25 -3.96 2.46
CA TYR A 186 -12.89 -4.35 3.82
C TYR A 186 -14.12 -4.31 4.74
N MET A 187 -14.16 -5.23 5.71
CA MET A 187 -15.20 -5.24 6.71
C MET A 187 -14.97 -4.10 7.71
N HIS A 188 -16.01 -3.29 7.90
CA HIS A 188 -16.07 -2.22 8.89
C HIS A 188 -17.07 -2.59 9.99
N GLU A 189 -16.89 -2.01 11.18
CA GLU A 189 -17.84 -2.20 12.28
C GLU A 189 -19.16 -1.46 12.03
N ASP A 190 -19.11 -0.32 11.34
CA ASP A 190 -20.25 0.49 10.92
C ASP A 190 -20.52 0.39 9.41
N ILE A 191 -21.69 0.86 8.98
CA ILE A 191 -21.97 1.09 7.57
C ILE A 191 -21.12 2.28 7.10
N VAL A 192 -20.13 1.98 6.25
CA VAL A 192 -19.22 2.96 5.65
C VAL A 192 -19.53 3.06 4.16
N VAL A 193 -19.78 4.28 3.69
CA VAL A 193 -20.01 4.61 2.27
C VAL A 193 -19.26 5.89 1.94
N LEU A 194 -18.84 6.06 0.68
CA LEU A 194 -17.95 7.15 0.25
C LEU A 194 -18.50 8.54 0.58
N LYS A 195 -19.81 8.74 0.49
CA LYS A 195 -20.46 10.03 0.81
C LYS A 195 -20.49 10.39 2.29
N SER A 196 -20.34 9.44 3.20
CA SER A 196 -20.49 9.67 4.65
C SER A 196 -19.40 9.00 5.50
N VAL A 197 -18.19 8.87 4.96
CA VAL A 197 -17.04 8.38 5.73
C VAL A 197 -16.80 9.29 6.94
N SER A 198 -16.68 8.66 8.11
CA SER A 198 -16.38 9.37 9.37
C SER A 198 -14.87 9.61 9.52
N SER A 199 -14.51 10.56 10.37
CA SER A 199 -13.11 10.85 10.68
C SER A 199 -12.36 9.66 11.31
N GLN A 200 -13.08 8.73 11.96
CA GLN A 200 -12.50 7.49 12.48
C GLN A 200 -11.98 6.59 11.34
N TYR A 201 -12.79 6.36 10.31
CA TYR A 201 -12.39 5.52 9.17
C TYR A 201 -11.33 6.19 8.30
N LEU A 202 -11.34 7.53 8.20
CA LEU A 202 -10.21 8.26 7.59
C LEU A 202 -8.91 8.02 8.37
N ARG A 203 -8.96 8.10 9.70
CA ARG A 203 -7.79 7.83 10.55
C ARG A 203 -7.31 6.39 10.38
N GLU A 204 -8.22 5.43 10.41
CA GLU A 204 -7.89 4.01 10.22
C GLU A 204 -7.25 3.75 8.86
N PHE A 205 -7.79 4.37 7.80
CA PHE A 205 -7.21 4.28 6.47
C PHE A 205 -5.76 4.77 6.45
N PHE A 206 -5.49 5.98 6.95
CA PHE A 206 -4.15 6.58 6.89
C PHE A 206 -3.17 5.93 7.86
N GLU A 207 -3.55 5.73 9.12
CA GLU A 207 -2.63 5.33 10.19
C GLU A 207 -2.42 3.82 10.26
N ASP A 208 -3.39 3.03 9.81
CA ASP A 208 -3.30 1.57 9.85
C ASP A 208 -3.23 0.95 8.46
N PHE A 209 -4.30 1.12 7.68
CA PHE A 209 -4.46 0.39 6.43
C PHE A 209 -3.34 0.71 5.44
N LEU A 210 -3.15 1.99 5.12
CA LEU A 210 -2.21 2.44 4.11
C LEU A 210 -0.77 2.04 4.48
N LEU A 211 -0.36 2.29 5.73
CA LEU A 211 1.01 2.01 6.18
C LEU A 211 1.31 0.52 6.40
N ARG A 212 0.29 -0.34 6.50
CA ARG A 212 0.47 -1.79 6.66
C ARG A 212 0.28 -2.57 5.37
N LYS A 213 -0.64 -2.14 4.52
CA LYS A 213 -1.04 -2.87 3.30
C LYS A 213 -0.29 -2.40 2.07
N MET A 214 0.13 -1.13 2.02
CA MET A 214 0.94 -0.63 0.92
C MET A 214 2.41 -0.56 1.29
N ILE A 215 3.23 -1.13 0.43
CA ILE A 215 4.68 -0.97 0.45
C ILE A 215 5.02 -0.01 -0.69
N CYS A 216 5.23 1.25 -0.35
CA CYS A 216 5.77 2.22 -1.29
C CYS A 216 7.24 1.93 -1.56
N ASN A 217 7.70 2.13 -2.79
CA ASN A 217 9.13 1.99 -3.11
C ASN A 217 9.94 3.10 -2.45
N LYS A 218 9.36 4.30 -2.33
CA LYS A 218 9.93 5.42 -1.59
C LYS A 218 8.92 5.94 -0.57
N PRO A 219 9.30 6.14 0.69
CA PRO A 219 8.38 6.66 1.71
C PRO A 219 7.73 8.02 1.40
N VAL A 220 8.35 8.84 0.53
CA VAL A 220 7.75 10.11 0.09
C VAL A 220 6.46 9.91 -0.71
N GLU A 221 6.28 8.74 -1.33
CA GLU A 221 5.08 8.42 -2.12
C GLU A 221 3.82 8.44 -1.24
N TYR A 222 3.92 8.05 0.04
CA TYR A 222 2.79 8.14 0.98
C TYR A 222 2.18 9.55 1.05
N LEU A 223 2.97 10.60 0.82
CA LEU A 223 2.49 11.98 0.91
C LEU A 223 1.54 12.39 -0.21
N TYR A 224 1.38 11.59 -1.28
CA TYR A 224 0.40 11.86 -2.34
C TYR A 224 -1.04 11.50 -1.95
N TRP A 225 -1.25 10.61 -0.98
CA TRP A 225 -2.62 10.17 -0.63
C TRP A 225 -3.51 11.29 -0.10
N PRO A 226 -3.11 12.09 0.91
CA PRO A 226 -3.98 13.17 1.39
C PRO A 226 -4.40 14.16 0.29
N PRO A 227 -3.49 14.73 -0.53
CA PRO A 227 -3.89 15.62 -1.61
C PRO A 227 -4.67 14.90 -2.70
N ALA A 228 -4.34 13.66 -3.07
CA ALA A 228 -5.09 12.91 -4.07
C ALA A 228 -6.55 12.68 -3.65
N LEU A 229 -6.80 12.32 -2.38
CA LEU A 229 -8.17 12.18 -1.87
C LEU A 229 -8.91 13.52 -1.88
N LYS A 230 -8.26 14.63 -1.52
CA LYS A 230 -8.89 15.97 -1.62
C LYS A 230 -9.33 16.28 -3.05
N LEU A 231 -8.44 16.03 -4.03
CA LEU A 231 -8.75 16.21 -5.45
C LEU A 231 -9.86 15.27 -5.92
N PHE A 232 -9.89 14.03 -5.43
CA PHE A 232 -10.93 13.07 -5.77
C PHE A 232 -12.31 13.49 -5.24
N TYR A 233 -12.39 13.98 -3.99
CA TYR A 233 -13.64 14.53 -3.44
C TYR A 233 -14.10 15.80 -4.19
N GLN A 234 -13.18 16.63 -4.70
CA GLN A 234 -13.51 17.74 -5.60
C GLN A 234 -14.06 17.25 -6.94
N PHE A 235 -13.44 16.24 -7.54
CA PHE A 235 -13.94 15.59 -8.74
C PHE A 235 -15.38 15.09 -8.53
N LEU A 236 -15.65 14.36 -7.45
CA LEU A 236 -16.98 13.83 -7.14
C LEU A 236 -18.03 14.93 -6.92
N ASN A 237 -17.64 16.07 -6.36
CA ASN A 237 -18.50 17.25 -6.28
C ASN A 237 -18.89 17.75 -7.68
N GLU A 238 -17.90 17.96 -8.54
CA GLU A 238 -18.13 18.46 -9.90
C GLU A 238 -19.00 17.51 -10.73
N LYS A 239 -18.94 16.21 -10.43
CA LYS A 239 -19.76 15.19 -11.10
C LYS A 239 -21.15 15.01 -10.48
N GLY A 240 -21.46 15.73 -9.40
CA GLY A 240 -22.78 15.78 -8.78
C GLY A 240 -23.04 14.70 -7.73
N TYR A 241 -22.05 13.90 -7.35
CA TYR A 241 -22.20 12.91 -6.28
C TYR A 241 -22.29 13.58 -4.89
N LEU A 242 -21.53 14.66 -4.70
CA LEU A 242 -21.48 15.42 -3.44
C LEU A 242 -21.99 16.84 -3.61
N SER A 243 -22.66 17.35 -2.59
CA SER A 243 -22.92 18.78 -2.45
C SER A 243 -21.67 19.55 -2.04
N ALA A 244 -21.67 20.86 -2.26
CA ALA A 244 -20.59 21.76 -1.81
C ALA A 244 -20.30 21.61 -0.31
N ASN A 245 -21.33 21.58 0.54
CA ASN A 245 -21.17 21.46 1.98
C ASN A 245 -20.55 20.10 2.39
N GLU A 246 -20.97 19.01 1.76
CA GLU A 246 -20.39 17.69 2.02
C GLU A 246 -18.91 17.66 1.61
N THR A 247 -18.59 18.29 0.48
CA THR A 247 -17.22 18.37 -0.05
C THR A 247 -16.32 19.20 0.85
N ASP A 248 -16.76 20.38 1.28
CA ASP A 248 -16.01 21.25 2.19
C ASP A 248 -15.68 20.56 3.51
N ARG A 249 -16.60 19.75 4.05
CA ARG A 249 -16.36 18.91 5.23
C ARG A 249 -15.20 17.95 4.98
N PHE A 250 -15.24 17.18 3.90
CA PHE A 250 -14.18 16.22 3.57
C PHE A 250 -12.84 16.90 3.33
N LEU A 251 -12.83 18.05 2.65
CA LEU A 251 -11.59 18.80 2.41
C LEU A 251 -10.95 19.28 3.72
N GLY A 252 -11.76 19.72 4.69
CA GLY A 252 -11.29 20.09 6.03
C GLY A 252 -10.73 18.90 6.81
N GLU A 253 -11.46 17.78 6.84
CA GLU A 253 -11.02 16.56 7.54
C GLU A 253 -9.73 15.98 6.94
N LEU A 254 -9.62 15.95 5.61
CA LEU A 254 -8.42 15.47 4.91
C LEU A 254 -7.23 16.42 5.05
N GLU A 255 -7.45 17.73 5.20
CA GLU A 255 -6.39 18.69 5.48
C GLU A 255 -5.77 18.46 6.87
N GLU A 256 -6.61 18.27 7.89
CA GLU A 256 -6.13 17.95 9.23
C GLU A 256 -5.43 16.59 9.27
N MET A 257 -6.04 15.58 8.63
CA MET A 257 -5.48 14.24 8.57
C MET A 257 -4.19 14.19 7.78
N GLY A 258 -4.07 14.93 6.68
CA GLY A 258 -2.86 15.03 5.88
C GLY A 258 -1.66 15.56 6.68
N LYS A 259 -1.86 16.58 7.52
CA LYS A 259 -0.81 17.12 8.40
C LYS A 259 -0.32 16.07 9.40
N ARG A 260 -1.25 15.43 10.11
CA ARG A 260 -0.91 14.37 11.07
C ARG A 260 -0.25 13.17 10.40
N PHE A 261 -0.75 12.76 9.24
CA PHE A 261 -0.19 11.63 8.51
C PHE A 261 1.24 11.91 8.03
N GLN A 262 1.53 13.14 7.59
CA GLN A 262 2.89 13.55 7.24
C GLN A 262 3.84 13.40 8.43
N GLU A 263 3.44 13.82 9.64
CA GLU A 263 4.24 13.66 10.85
C GLU A 263 4.53 12.19 11.16
N ILE A 264 3.51 11.32 11.05
CA ILE A 264 3.64 9.87 11.27
C ILE A 264 4.62 9.26 10.27
N VAL A 265 4.51 9.60 8.99
CA VAL A 265 5.41 9.12 7.94
C VAL A 265 6.84 9.61 8.20
N GLN A 266 7.01 10.89 8.54
CA GLN A 266 8.32 11.45 8.88
C GLN A 266 8.96 10.75 10.08
N GLU A 267 8.22 10.54 11.17
CA GLU A 267 8.72 9.83 12.35
C GLU A 267 9.07 8.37 12.04
N ARG A 268 8.18 7.66 11.36
CA ARG A 268 8.36 6.23 11.03
C ARG A 268 9.62 5.98 10.19
N TYR A 269 9.93 6.88 9.27
CA TYR A 269 11.00 6.68 8.28
C TYR A 269 12.26 7.52 8.51
N ARG A 270 12.28 8.44 9.49
CA ARG A 270 13.48 9.14 9.98
C ARG A 270 14.47 8.22 10.69
#